data_AF-A0AB74JH10-F1
#
_entry.id   AF-A0AB74JH10-F1
#
_cell.length_a   1.000
_cell.length_b   1.000
_cell.length_c   1.000
_cell.angle_alpha   90.00
_cell.angle_beta   90.00
_cell.angle_gamma   90.00
#
_symmetry.space_group_name_H-M   'P 1'
#
loop_
_entity.id
_entity.type
_entity.pdbx_description
1 polymer ?
#
loop_
_entity_poly.entity_id
_entity_poly.type
_entity_poly.pdbx_seq_one_letter_code
_entity_poly.pdbx_strand_id
1 'polypeptide(L)'
;MDNHAIATAFGILGAVLWSLQLLTQIWKNWRRHSSESLSTLFFLAWAIAGTPLGVYSIVDDFNIALQIQPNILILLSLITWSQCKHYGVGWSWTKTSIVSLLLAVIFGGIETGLVFALRLGRDRGHKWPSTLMAIVAAVLLAGGVLRHYVDMIKTRSDAGMSLKFALLDASGDLASLISVVFQPHLKILGLVIYGSELAIWIGLICLVCCFRISHRTKSKDPGPILEDV
;
A
#
# COMPACT_ATOMS: atom_id res chain seq x y z
N MET A 1 13.71 -22.34 -8.36
CA MET A 1 12.61 -23.16 -8.94
C MET A 1 11.97 -22.23 -9.93
N ASP A 2 12.43 -22.30 -11.17
CA ASP A 2 12.22 -21.19 -12.09
C ASP A 2 11.04 -21.55 -12.97
N ASN A 3 9.95 -20.80 -12.85
CA ASN A 3 8.76 -21.05 -13.63
C ASN A 3 8.13 -19.72 -14.01
N HIS A 4 8.39 -19.32 -15.26
CA HIS A 4 7.95 -18.03 -15.79
C HIS A 4 6.42 -17.87 -15.78
N ALA A 5 5.69 -18.96 -15.99
CA ALA A 5 4.23 -18.94 -15.95
C ALA A 5 3.71 -18.67 -14.53
N ILE A 6 4.30 -19.32 -13.52
CA ILE A 6 3.97 -19.07 -12.10
C ILE A 6 4.32 -17.63 -11.72
N ALA A 7 5.54 -17.18 -12.04
CA ALA A 7 5.98 -15.82 -11.74
C ALA A 7 5.04 -14.77 -12.33
N THR A 8 4.63 -14.95 -13.58
CA THR A 8 3.73 -14.01 -14.27
C THR A 8 2.31 -14.08 -13.70
N ALA A 9 1.75 -15.28 -13.51
CA ALA A 9 0.39 -15.45 -12.99
C ALA A 9 0.24 -14.83 -11.60
N PHE A 10 1.19 -15.09 -10.69
CA PHE A 10 1.17 -14.53 -9.35
C PHE A 10 1.48 -13.04 -9.33
N GLY A 11 2.30 -12.53 -10.25
CA GLY A 11 2.54 -11.09 -10.40
C GLY A 11 1.27 -10.35 -10.84
N ILE A 12 0.52 -10.91 -11.79
CA ILE A 12 -0.78 -10.39 -12.21
C ILE A 12 -1.78 -10.46 -11.05
N LEU A 13 -1.86 -11.59 -10.35
CA LEU A 13 -2.75 -11.76 -9.21
C LEU A 13 -2.48 -10.71 -8.12
N GLY A 14 -1.21 -10.48 -7.78
CA GLY A 14 -0.81 -9.44 -6.84
C GLY A 14 -1.27 -8.05 -7.29
N ALA A 15 -0.98 -7.68 -8.54
CA ALA A 15 -1.41 -6.41 -9.12
C ALA A 15 -2.93 -6.21 -9.09
N VAL A 16 -3.71 -7.27 -9.39
CA VAL A 16 -5.17 -7.24 -9.32
C VAL A 16 -5.67 -7.08 -7.89
N LEU A 17 -5.10 -7.82 -6.93
CA LEU A 17 -5.53 -7.76 -5.52
C LEU A 17 -5.31 -6.37 -4.92
N TRP A 18 -4.13 -5.77 -5.12
CA TRP A 18 -3.85 -4.39 -4.69
C TRP A 18 -4.76 -3.38 -5.40
N SER A 19 -5.04 -3.57 -6.69
CA SER A 19 -5.98 -2.71 -7.42
C SER A 19 -7.39 -2.79 -6.84
N LEU A 20 -7.90 -4.00 -6.58
CA LEU A 20 -9.21 -4.22 -5.98
C LEU A 20 -9.29 -3.64 -4.57
N GLN A 21 -8.22 -3.73 -3.79
CA GLN A 21 -8.11 -3.16 -2.46
C GLN A 21 -8.35 -1.63 -2.49
N LEU A 22 -7.66 -0.88 -3.36
CA LEU A 22 -7.91 0.55 -3.51
C LEU A 22 -9.24 0.89 -4.18
N LEU A 23 -9.63 0.18 -5.24
CA LEU A 23 -10.90 0.43 -5.95
C LEU A 23 -12.12 0.25 -5.04
N THR A 24 -12.11 -0.78 -4.20
CA THR A 24 -13.20 -0.99 -3.23
C THR A 24 -13.25 0.15 -2.20
N GLN A 25 -12.10 0.73 -1.84
CA GLN A 25 -12.04 1.88 -0.96
C GLN A 25 -12.55 3.15 -1.64
N ILE A 26 -12.16 3.37 -2.89
CA ILE A 26 -12.65 4.49 -3.71
C ILE A 26 -14.17 4.46 -3.82
N TRP A 27 -14.72 3.29 -4.11
CA TRP A 27 -16.16 3.10 -4.21
C TRP A 27 -16.88 3.34 -2.87
N LYS A 28 -16.32 2.85 -1.76
CA LYS A 28 -16.88 3.09 -0.41
C LYS A 28 -16.90 4.57 -0.06
N ASN A 29 -15.82 5.30 -0.31
CA ASN A 29 -15.73 6.74 -0.08
C ASN A 29 -16.78 7.49 -0.91
N TRP A 30 -16.89 7.16 -2.19
CA TRP A 30 -17.89 7.75 -3.08
C TRP A 30 -19.32 7.49 -2.59
N ARG A 31 -19.64 6.24 -2.23
CA ARG A 31 -20.98 5.85 -1.78
C ARG A 31 -21.37 6.50 -0.45
N ARG A 32 -20.42 6.72 0.46
CA ARG A 32 -20.68 7.29 1.79
C ARG A 32 -20.55 8.81 1.84
N HIS A 33 -19.94 9.42 0.82
CA HIS A 33 -19.54 10.83 0.82
C HIS A 33 -18.77 11.25 2.09
N SER A 34 -18.03 10.31 2.69
CA SER A 34 -17.26 10.49 3.92
C SER A 34 -15.98 9.65 3.86
N SER A 35 -14.91 10.18 4.47
CA SER A 35 -13.57 9.56 4.55
C SER A 35 -13.11 9.25 5.98
N GLU A 36 -14.03 9.22 6.95
CA GLU A 36 -13.78 9.23 8.41
C GLU A 36 -12.89 8.11 9.00
N SER A 37 -12.47 7.10 8.24
CA SER A 37 -11.73 5.95 8.78
C SER A 37 -10.31 5.76 8.22
N LEU A 38 -9.87 6.52 7.22
CA LEU A 38 -8.55 6.31 6.61
C LEU A 38 -7.73 7.59 6.55
N SER A 39 -6.50 7.49 7.05
CA SER A 39 -5.55 8.59 7.09
C SER A 39 -5.28 9.10 5.68
N THR A 40 -5.60 10.36 5.40
CA THR A 40 -5.25 10.99 4.12
C THR A 40 -3.74 10.91 3.84
N LEU A 41 -2.91 10.93 4.88
CA LEU A 41 -1.46 10.82 4.75
C LEU A 41 -1.01 9.43 4.30
N PHE A 42 -1.75 8.37 4.66
CA PHE A 42 -1.45 6.99 4.25
C PHE A 42 -1.46 6.86 2.73
N PHE A 43 -2.54 7.31 2.07
CA PHE A 43 -2.63 7.26 0.61
C PHE A 43 -1.60 8.16 -0.08
N LEU A 44 -1.27 9.32 0.50
CA LEU A 44 -0.21 10.15 -0.06
C LEU A 44 1.16 9.49 0.06
N ALA A 45 1.46 8.85 1.20
CA ALA A 45 2.70 8.10 1.40
C ALA A 45 2.83 6.97 0.39
N TRP A 46 1.75 6.24 0.12
CA TRP A 46 1.72 5.17 -0.89
C TRP A 46 1.87 5.70 -2.32
N ALA A 47 1.26 6.84 -2.65
CA ALA A 47 1.49 7.48 -3.93
C ALA A 47 2.97 7.89 -4.10
N ILE A 48 3.61 8.41 -3.05
CA ILE A 48 5.04 8.76 -3.10
C ILE A 48 5.90 7.49 -3.17
N ALA A 49 5.54 6.42 -2.44
CA ALA A 49 6.27 5.16 -2.40
C ALA A 49 6.22 4.41 -3.74
N GLY A 50 5.15 4.58 -4.52
CA GLY A 50 5.01 3.98 -5.84
C GLY A 50 6.10 4.42 -6.81
N THR A 51 6.61 5.65 -6.71
CA THR A 51 7.69 6.16 -7.57
C THR A 51 9.00 5.38 -7.41
N PRO A 52 9.65 5.31 -6.23
CA PRO A 52 10.87 4.51 -6.07
C PRO A 52 10.61 3.01 -6.28
N LEU A 53 9.41 2.51 -5.96
CA LEU A 53 9.06 1.11 -6.24
C LEU A 53 9.02 0.83 -7.74
N GLY A 54 8.39 1.71 -8.54
CA GLY A 54 8.33 1.57 -9.99
C GLY A 54 9.68 1.73 -10.65
N VAL A 55 10.50 2.71 -10.23
CA VAL A 55 11.91 2.81 -10.65
C VAL A 55 12.64 1.50 -10.39
N TYR A 56 12.57 0.98 -9.17
CA TYR A 56 13.21 -0.28 -8.79
C TYR A 56 12.72 -1.45 -9.67
N SER A 57 11.41 -1.64 -9.78
CA SER A 57 10.82 -2.73 -10.56
C SER A 57 11.21 -2.69 -12.05
N ILE A 58 11.27 -1.50 -12.65
CA ILE A 58 11.62 -1.30 -14.07
C ILE A 58 13.13 -1.44 -14.31
N VAL A 59 13.96 -0.92 -13.39
CA VAL A 59 15.42 -0.98 -13.50
C VAL A 59 15.95 -2.37 -13.18
N ASP A 60 15.30 -3.13 -12.31
CA ASP A 60 15.70 -4.50 -11.98
C ASP A 60 14.97 -5.57 -12.82
N ASP A 61 14.26 -5.18 -13.87
CA ASP A 61 13.63 -6.09 -14.85
C ASP A 61 12.72 -7.14 -14.18
N PHE A 62 11.85 -6.69 -13.28
CA PHE A 62 10.78 -7.53 -12.73
C PHE A 62 9.80 -7.96 -13.84
N ASN A 63 8.94 -8.94 -13.59
CA ASN A 63 7.87 -9.23 -14.56
C ASN A 63 6.97 -8.00 -14.80
N ILE A 64 6.40 -7.91 -16.00
CA ILE A 64 5.65 -6.73 -16.46
C ILE A 64 4.52 -6.33 -15.50
N ALA A 65 3.83 -7.29 -14.88
CA ALA A 65 2.79 -6.97 -13.92
C ALA A 65 3.34 -6.18 -12.71
N LEU A 66 4.49 -6.59 -12.17
CA LEU A 66 5.16 -5.88 -11.07
C LEU A 66 5.87 -4.58 -11.49
N GLN A 67 6.11 -4.36 -12.79
CA GLN A 67 6.56 -3.07 -13.31
C GLN A 67 5.41 -2.06 -13.44
N ILE A 68 4.23 -2.52 -13.86
CA ILE A 68 3.05 -1.66 -14.06
C ILE A 68 2.35 -1.36 -12.73
N GLN A 69 2.36 -2.31 -11.80
CA GLN A 69 1.62 -2.19 -10.55
C GLN A 69 1.94 -0.92 -9.73
N PRO A 70 3.20 -0.48 -9.58
CA PRO A 70 3.50 0.73 -8.80
C PRO A 70 2.86 1.98 -9.41
N ASN A 71 2.75 2.04 -10.74
CA ASN A 71 2.06 3.13 -11.43
C ASN A 71 0.54 3.11 -11.20
N ILE A 72 -0.06 1.92 -11.16
CA ILE A 72 -1.47 1.75 -10.77
C ILE A 72 -1.67 2.18 -9.31
N LEU A 73 -0.76 1.79 -8.42
CA LEU A 73 -0.75 2.18 -7.01
C LEU A 73 -0.72 3.71 -6.85
N ILE A 74 0.17 4.40 -7.57
CA ILE A 74 0.24 5.88 -7.58
C ILE A 74 -1.12 6.46 -7.94
N LEU A 75 -1.68 6.05 -9.08
CA LEU A 75 -2.93 6.60 -9.60
C LEU A 75 -4.09 6.40 -8.63
N LEU A 76 -4.32 5.15 -8.20
CA LEU A 76 -5.43 4.81 -7.31
C LEU A 76 -5.27 5.45 -5.92
N SER A 77 -4.04 5.59 -5.44
CA SER A 77 -3.75 6.29 -4.19
C SER A 77 -4.04 7.79 -4.30
N LEU A 78 -3.68 8.45 -5.40
CA LEU A 78 -4.01 9.86 -5.65
C LEU A 78 -5.51 10.09 -5.79
N ILE A 79 -6.25 9.18 -6.43
CA ILE A 79 -7.73 9.24 -6.49
C ILE A 79 -8.32 9.13 -5.08
N THR A 80 -7.87 8.16 -4.29
CA THR A 80 -8.37 7.96 -2.92
C THR A 80 -8.01 9.15 -2.03
N TRP A 81 -6.79 9.68 -2.14
CA TRP A 81 -6.36 10.92 -1.48
C TRP A 81 -7.23 12.12 -1.85
N SER A 82 -7.58 12.25 -3.14
CA SER A 82 -8.48 13.31 -3.63
C SER A 82 -9.84 13.23 -2.97
N GLN A 83 -10.42 12.03 -2.88
CA GLN A 83 -11.68 11.81 -2.17
C GLN A 83 -11.57 12.16 -0.69
N CYS A 84 -10.47 11.80 -0.03
CA CYS A 84 -10.24 12.15 1.36
C CYS A 84 -10.18 13.68 1.56
N LYS A 85 -9.52 14.42 0.66
CA LYS A 85 -9.48 15.89 0.70
C LYS A 85 -10.82 16.54 0.38
N HIS A 86 -11.56 15.99 -0.56
CA HIS A 86 -12.87 16.51 -0.94
C HIS A 86 -13.91 16.26 0.16
N TYR A 87 -14.14 14.99 0.53
CA TYR A 87 -15.17 14.62 1.51
C TYR A 87 -14.78 14.95 2.95
N GLY A 88 -13.49 14.91 3.31
CA GLY A 88 -13.03 15.12 4.69
C GLY A 88 -12.67 16.58 5.03
N VAL A 89 -12.04 17.30 4.09
CA VAL A 89 -11.55 18.68 4.33
C VAL A 89 -12.41 19.72 3.60
N GLY A 90 -13.30 19.31 2.69
CA GLY A 90 -14.18 20.23 1.95
C GLY A 90 -13.51 20.93 0.77
N TRP A 91 -12.39 20.41 0.26
CA TRP A 91 -11.79 20.97 -0.98
C TRP A 91 -12.72 20.74 -2.16
N SER A 92 -12.80 21.67 -3.12
CA SER A 92 -13.60 21.45 -4.34
C SER A 92 -12.98 20.36 -5.22
N TRP A 93 -13.81 19.65 -5.98
CA TRP A 93 -13.36 18.62 -6.93
C TRP A 93 -12.33 19.15 -7.93
N THR A 94 -12.52 20.38 -8.41
CA THR A 94 -11.57 21.02 -9.32
C THR A 94 -10.20 21.18 -8.68
N LYS A 95 -10.15 21.66 -7.43
CA LYS A 95 -8.89 21.85 -6.70
C LYS A 95 -8.19 20.52 -6.46
N THR A 96 -8.91 19.50 -6.00
CA THR A 96 -8.30 18.18 -5.75
C THR A 96 -7.80 17.51 -7.03
N SER A 97 -8.57 17.59 -8.13
CA SER A 97 -8.18 17.01 -9.41
C SER A 97 -6.95 17.69 -10.01
N ILE A 98 -6.85 19.02 -9.94
CA ILE A 98 -5.66 19.76 -10.41
C ILE A 98 -4.42 19.35 -9.61
N VAL A 99 -4.52 19.33 -8.27
CA VAL A 99 -3.37 18.96 -7.42
C VAL A 99 -2.94 17.52 -7.67
N SER A 100 -3.89 16.59 -7.78
CA SER A 100 -3.57 15.18 -8.05
C SER A 100 -2.98 14.97 -9.44
N LEU A 101 -3.45 15.70 -10.46
CA LEU A 101 -2.85 15.67 -11.80
C LEU A 101 -1.41 16.19 -11.77
N LEU A 102 -1.15 17.32 -11.10
CA LEU A 102 0.19 17.86 -10.95
C LEU A 102 1.12 16.89 -10.24
N LEU A 103 0.66 16.27 -9.14
CA LEU A 103 1.43 15.23 -8.44
C LEU A 103 1.71 14.03 -9.34
N ALA A 104 0.73 13.55 -10.10
CA ALA A 104 0.91 12.43 -11.03
C ALA A 104 1.97 12.74 -12.12
N VAL A 105 1.92 13.95 -12.69
CA VAL A 105 2.92 14.40 -13.69
C VAL A 105 4.32 14.50 -13.06
N ILE A 106 4.43 15.04 -11.85
CA ILE A 106 5.69 15.13 -11.11
C ILE A 106 6.25 13.74 -10.84
N PHE A 107 5.44 12.83 -10.30
CA PHE A 107 5.86 11.47 -9.97
C PHE A 107 6.26 10.67 -11.22
N GLY A 108 5.49 10.76 -12.31
CA GLY A 108 5.83 10.11 -13.58
C GLY A 108 7.10 10.69 -14.22
N GLY A 109 7.30 12.02 -14.13
CA GLY A 109 8.52 12.67 -14.60
C GLY A 109 9.76 12.25 -13.80
N ILE A 110 9.65 12.20 -12.47
CA ILE A 110 10.72 11.71 -11.58
C ILE A 110 11.02 10.25 -11.86
N GLU A 111 10.00 9.38 -11.94
CA GLU A 111 10.19 7.96 -12.25
C GLU A 111 10.92 7.79 -13.58
N THR A 112 10.43 8.45 -14.64
CA THR A 112 11.02 8.36 -15.98
C THR A 112 12.50 8.79 -15.97
N GLY A 113 12.79 9.96 -15.39
CA GLY A 113 14.16 10.47 -15.29
C GLY A 113 15.08 9.53 -14.51
N LEU A 114 14.61 9.01 -13.38
CA LEU A 114 15.36 8.05 -12.57
C LEU A 114 15.55 6.71 -13.29
N VAL A 115 14.55 6.19 -13.99
CA VAL A 115 14.68 4.94 -14.78
C VAL A 115 15.81 5.06 -15.79
N PHE A 116 15.86 6.14 -16.56
CA PHE A 116 16.95 6.35 -17.53
C PHE A 116 18.31 6.51 -16.83
N ALA A 117 18.38 7.33 -15.78
CA ALA A 117 19.62 7.57 -15.05
C ALA A 117 20.17 6.30 -14.38
N LEU A 118 19.30 5.49 -13.77
CA LEU A 118 19.69 4.28 -13.05
C LEU A 118 19.98 3.12 -13.98
N ARG A 119 19.32 3.02 -15.15
CA ARG A 119 19.73 2.06 -16.19
C ARG A 119 21.15 2.35 -16.66
N LEU A 120 21.46 3.61 -16.97
CA LEU A 120 22.83 4.00 -17.33
C LEU A 120 23.83 3.72 -16.20
N GLY A 121 23.46 3.99 -14.95
CA GLY A 121 24.29 3.67 -13.78
C GLY A 121 24.55 2.17 -13.63
N ARG A 122 23.52 1.35 -13.83
CA ARG A 122 23.58 -0.12 -13.80
C ARG A 122 24.49 -0.67 -14.89
N ASP A 123 24.39 -0.14 -16.10
CA ASP A 123 25.23 -0.55 -17.24
C ASP A 123 26.71 -0.19 -17.00
N ARG A 124 26.97 0.83 -16.16
CA ARG A 124 28.31 1.18 -15.65
C ARG A 124 28.73 0.41 -14.39
N GLY A 125 27.93 -0.56 -13.95
CA GLY A 125 28.22 -1.42 -12.80
C GLY A 125 27.76 -0.89 -11.44
N HIS A 126 27.09 0.26 -11.37
CA HIS A 126 26.59 0.82 -10.12
C HIS A 126 25.20 0.28 -9.75
N LYS A 127 25.14 -0.64 -8.78
CA LYS A 127 23.88 -1.25 -8.30
C LYS A 127 23.25 -0.56 -7.08
N TRP A 128 24.03 0.23 -6.35
CA TRP A 128 23.56 0.90 -5.12
C TRP A 128 22.35 1.83 -5.34
N PRO A 129 22.19 2.55 -6.47
CA PRO A 129 21.04 3.44 -6.64
C PRO A 129 19.70 2.68 -6.68
N SER A 130 19.67 1.53 -7.36
CA SER A 130 18.48 0.66 -7.37
C SER A 130 18.18 0.11 -5.97
N THR A 131 19.23 -0.22 -5.21
CA THR A 131 19.09 -0.65 -3.81
C THR A 131 18.49 0.46 -2.94
N LEU A 132 18.91 1.70 -3.13
CA LEU A 132 18.32 2.85 -2.43
C LEU A 132 16.84 2.99 -2.77
N MET A 133 16.44 2.84 -4.04
CA MET A 133 15.03 2.91 -4.44
C MET A 133 14.20 1.82 -3.74
N ALA A 134 14.70 0.58 -3.69
CA ALA A 134 14.06 -0.50 -2.94
C ALA A 134 13.86 -0.17 -1.46
N ILE A 135 14.89 0.36 -0.79
CA ILE A 135 14.82 0.73 0.64
C ILE A 135 13.81 1.85 0.86
N VAL A 136 13.87 2.91 0.05
CA VAL A 136 12.97 4.06 0.18
C VAL A 136 11.52 3.63 -0.06
N ALA A 137 11.27 2.77 -1.05
CA ALA A 137 9.95 2.20 -1.30
C ALA A 137 9.44 1.43 -0.07
N ALA A 138 10.21 0.48 0.46
CA ALA A 138 9.83 -0.31 1.63
C ALA A 138 9.52 0.56 2.85
N VAL A 139 10.36 1.57 3.14
CA VAL A 139 10.17 2.46 4.28
C VAL A 139 8.91 3.31 4.14
N LEU A 140 8.62 3.82 2.94
CA LEU A 140 7.45 4.66 2.72
C LEU A 140 6.13 3.86 2.75
N LEU A 141 6.12 2.65 2.18
CA LEU A 141 4.97 1.74 2.25
C LEU A 141 4.66 1.37 3.71
N ALA A 142 5.67 0.85 4.42
CA ALA A 142 5.60 0.49 5.83
C ALA A 142 5.21 1.68 6.71
N GLY A 143 5.80 2.85 6.48
CA GLY A 143 5.53 4.07 7.22
C GLY A 143 4.07 4.53 7.09
N GLY A 144 3.47 4.34 5.90
CA GLY A 144 2.04 4.53 5.70
C GLY A 144 1.23 3.64 6.64
N VAL A 145 1.50 2.34 6.64
CA VAL A 145 0.75 1.34 7.42
C VAL A 145 0.96 1.53 8.93
N LEU A 146 2.18 1.87 9.35
CA LEU A 146 2.54 2.04 10.76
C LEU A 146 1.71 3.10 11.47
N ARG A 147 1.25 4.13 10.75
CA ARG A 147 0.34 5.13 11.32
C ARG A 147 -0.94 4.51 11.88
N HIS A 148 -1.46 3.48 11.24
CA HIS A 148 -2.65 2.79 11.73
C HIS A 148 -2.42 2.02 13.03
N TYR A 149 -1.23 1.43 13.22
CA TYR A 149 -0.86 0.84 14.51
C TYR A 149 -0.90 1.88 15.61
N VAL A 150 -0.29 3.04 15.37
CA VAL A 150 -0.26 4.15 16.34
C VAL A 150 -1.68 4.61 16.67
N ASP A 151 -2.54 4.78 15.67
CA ASP A 151 -3.92 5.22 15.86
C ASP A 151 -4.74 4.19 16.67
N MET A 152 -4.58 2.90 16.40
CA MET A 152 -5.24 1.83 17.17
C MET A 152 -4.76 1.75 18.62
N ILE A 153 -3.45 1.86 18.85
CA ILE A 153 -2.88 1.81 20.20
C ILE A 153 -3.33 3.03 21.02
N LYS A 154 -3.36 4.22 20.41
CA LYS A 154 -3.83 5.46 21.06
C LYS A 154 -5.32 5.43 21.36
N THR A 155 -6.15 5.03 20.40
CA THR A 155 -7.61 5.00 20.57
C THR A 155 -8.11 3.78 21.35
N ARG A 156 -7.25 2.79 21.61
CA ARG A 156 -7.60 1.51 22.26
C ARG A 156 -8.77 0.80 21.57
N SER A 157 -8.87 0.96 20.25
CA SER A 157 -9.92 0.43 19.40
C SER A 157 -9.35 -0.10 18.10
N ASP A 158 -10.18 -0.69 17.25
CA ASP A 158 -9.80 -1.10 15.91
C ASP A 158 -9.66 0.08 14.91
N ALA A 159 -9.80 1.33 15.39
CA ALA A 159 -9.65 2.57 14.65
C ALA A 159 -10.47 2.64 13.35
N GLY A 160 -11.58 1.89 13.26
CA GLY A 160 -12.41 1.80 12.07
C GLY A 160 -11.73 1.09 10.87
N MET A 161 -10.63 0.36 11.10
CA MET A 161 -9.87 -0.31 10.05
C MET A 161 -10.72 -1.33 9.27
N SER A 162 -10.70 -1.23 7.95
CA SER A 162 -11.37 -2.20 7.07
C SER A 162 -10.54 -3.49 6.98
N LEU A 163 -10.93 -4.52 7.74
CA LEU A 163 -10.25 -5.83 7.70
C LEU A 163 -10.20 -6.44 6.29
N LYS A 164 -11.24 -6.23 5.47
CA LYS A 164 -11.24 -6.66 4.06
C LYS A 164 -10.17 -5.96 3.22
N PHE A 165 -9.90 -4.68 3.53
CA PHE A 165 -8.86 -3.90 2.85
C PHE A 165 -7.48 -4.47 3.22
N ALA A 166 -7.23 -4.67 4.51
CA ALA A 166 -5.99 -5.27 5.01
C ALA A 166 -5.73 -6.68 4.44
N LEU A 167 -6.77 -7.53 4.39
CA LEU A 167 -6.66 -8.89 3.85
C LEU A 167 -6.34 -8.91 2.35
N LEU A 168 -6.98 -8.04 1.56
CA LEU A 168 -6.70 -7.95 0.13
C LEU A 168 -5.26 -7.47 -0.12
N ASP A 169 -4.79 -6.52 0.68
CA ASP A 169 -3.41 -6.01 0.56
C ASP A 169 -2.38 -7.09 0.91
N ALA A 170 -2.54 -7.74 2.06
CA ALA A 170 -1.68 -8.85 2.47
C ALA A 170 -1.69 -10.01 1.45
N SER A 171 -2.85 -10.27 0.81
CA SER A 171 -2.94 -11.27 -0.24
C SER A 171 -2.18 -10.85 -1.50
N GLY A 172 -2.20 -9.56 -1.82
CA GLY A 172 -1.39 -8.98 -2.90
C GLY A 172 0.10 -9.12 -2.64
N ASP A 173 0.55 -8.83 -1.41
CA ASP A 173 1.95 -9.00 -1.00
C ASP A 173 2.39 -10.46 -1.09
N LEU A 174 1.57 -11.38 -0.59
CA LEU A 174 1.85 -12.82 -0.65
C LEU A 174 1.95 -13.31 -2.11
N ALA A 175 1.02 -12.89 -2.97
CA ALA A 175 1.04 -13.25 -4.37
C ALA A 175 2.30 -12.71 -5.07
N SER A 176 2.66 -11.46 -4.82
CA SER A 176 3.86 -10.83 -5.38
C SER A 176 5.15 -11.44 -4.83
N LEU A 177 5.16 -11.87 -3.57
CA LEU A 177 6.29 -12.60 -2.98
C LEU A 177 6.49 -13.95 -3.68
N ILE A 178 5.41 -14.71 -3.91
CA ILE A 178 5.44 -15.95 -4.70
C ILE A 178 5.93 -15.64 -6.12
N SER A 179 5.45 -14.57 -6.75
CA SER A 179 5.92 -14.14 -8.07
C SER A 179 7.43 -13.96 -8.13
N VAL A 180 8.03 -13.27 -7.14
CA VAL A 180 9.48 -13.04 -7.08
C VAL A 180 10.27 -14.31 -6.84
N VAL A 181 9.77 -15.24 -6.02
CA VAL A 181 10.44 -16.54 -5.74
C VAL A 181 10.59 -17.39 -7.01
N PHE A 182 9.62 -17.34 -7.91
CA PHE A 182 9.60 -18.16 -9.14
C PHE A 182 10.21 -17.46 -10.36
N GLN A 183 10.73 -16.23 -10.21
CA GLN A 183 11.44 -15.54 -11.30
C GLN A 183 12.78 -16.21 -11.62
N PRO A 184 13.25 -16.15 -12.88
CA PRO A 184 14.54 -16.73 -13.30
C PRO A 184 15.75 -16.20 -12.52
N HIS A 185 15.67 -14.94 -12.06
CA HIS A 185 16.70 -14.32 -11.23
C HIS A 185 16.06 -13.85 -9.94
N LEU A 186 16.41 -14.51 -8.84
CA LEU A 186 15.86 -14.17 -7.53
C LEU A 186 16.27 -12.76 -7.13
N LYS A 187 15.27 -11.89 -6.95
CA LYS A 187 15.47 -10.50 -6.53
C LYS A 187 15.30 -10.39 -5.02
N ILE A 188 16.40 -10.50 -4.27
CA ILE A 188 16.40 -10.47 -2.80
C ILE A 188 15.72 -9.21 -2.25
N LEU A 189 16.00 -8.04 -2.82
CA LEU A 189 15.36 -6.81 -2.38
C LEU A 189 13.85 -6.81 -2.64
N GLY A 190 13.39 -7.42 -3.73
CA GLY A 190 11.96 -7.64 -3.97
C GLY A 190 11.31 -8.55 -2.92
N LEU A 191 12.01 -9.61 -2.49
CA LEU A 191 11.54 -10.44 -1.37
C LEU A 191 11.45 -9.65 -0.07
N VAL A 192 12.42 -8.76 0.19
CA VAL A 192 12.43 -7.91 1.38
C VAL A 192 11.26 -6.94 1.35
N ILE A 193 11.00 -6.24 0.23
CA ILE A 193 9.89 -5.29 0.10
C ILE A 193 8.55 -5.99 0.36
N TYR A 194 8.21 -7.00 -0.45
CA TYR A 194 6.91 -7.67 -0.33
C TYR A 194 6.79 -8.47 0.97
N GLY A 195 7.90 -9.04 1.47
CA GLY A 195 7.93 -9.75 2.73
C GLY A 195 7.74 -8.84 3.95
N SER A 196 8.35 -7.64 3.94
CA SER A 196 8.17 -6.67 5.04
C SER A 196 6.75 -6.12 5.06
N GLU A 197 6.18 -5.80 3.89
CA GLU A 197 4.78 -5.35 3.80
C GLU A 197 3.82 -6.42 4.31
N LEU A 198 3.99 -7.67 3.84
CA LEU A 198 3.18 -8.80 4.30
C LEU A 198 3.25 -8.96 5.82
N ALA A 199 4.45 -8.89 6.41
CA ALA A 199 4.64 -9.03 7.84
C ALA A 199 3.93 -7.90 8.63
N ILE A 200 4.04 -6.66 8.16
CA ILE A 200 3.38 -5.51 8.77
C ILE A 200 1.86 -5.64 8.66
N TRP A 201 1.33 -6.11 7.54
CA TRP A 201 -0.11 -6.32 7.39
C TRP A 201 -0.65 -7.46 8.23
N ILE A 202 0.06 -8.58 8.33
CA ILE A 202 -0.32 -9.68 9.22
C ILE A 202 -0.38 -9.19 10.67
N GLY A 203 0.65 -8.47 11.13
CA GLY A 203 0.64 -7.91 12.49
C GLY A 203 -0.54 -6.97 12.73
N LEU A 204 -0.92 -6.17 11.72
CA LEU A 204 -2.02 -5.21 11.83
C LEU A 204 -3.36 -5.93 11.88
N ILE A 205 -3.54 -6.95 11.03
CA ILE A 205 -4.71 -7.82 11.03
C ILE A 205 -4.85 -8.51 12.39
N CYS A 206 -3.78 -9.08 12.94
CA CYS A 206 -3.79 -9.68 14.28
C CYS A 206 -4.22 -8.67 15.33
N LEU A 207 -3.64 -7.46 15.32
CA LEU A 207 -3.98 -6.41 16.28
C LEU A 207 -5.46 -6.00 16.19
N VAL A 208 -5.99 -5.84 14.97
CA VAL A 208 -7.41 -5.51 14.73
C VAL A 208 -8.32 -6.61 15.29
N CYS A 209 -7.98 -7.87 15.02
CA CYS A 209 -8.72 -9.01 15.55
C CYS A 209 -8.70 -9.06 17.08
N CYS A 210 -7.54 -8.84 17.71
CA CYS A 210 -7.43 -8.79 19.17
C CYS A 210 -8.33 -7.73 19.80
N PHE A 211 -8.34 -6.49 19.27
CA PHE A 211 -9.22 -5.43 19.78
C PHE A 211 -10.69 -5.75 19.57
N ARG A 212 -11.08 -6.28 18.39
CA ARG A 212 -12.48 -6.65 18.12
C ARG A 212 -12.98 -7.78 19.03
N ILE A 213 -12.15 -8.77 19.32
CA ILE A 213 -12.49 -9.86 20.23
C ILE A 213 -12.62 -9.32 21.66
N SER A 214 -11.67 -8.51 22.11
CA SER A 214 -11.68 -7.90 23.46
C SER A 214 -12.91 -7.03 23.71
N HIS A 215 -13.33 -6.23 22.73
CA HIS A 215 -14.55 -5.42 22.85
C HIS A 215 -15.83 -6.27 22.83
N ARG A 216 -15.85 -7.37 22.06
CA ARG A 216 -16.99 -8.32 22.06
C ARG A 216 -17.15 -9.07 23.38
N THR A 217 -16.06 -9.46 24.04
CA THR A 217 -16.14 -10.11 25.36
C THR A 217 -16.60 -9.13 26.43
N LYS A 218 -16.07 -7.90 26.47
CA LYS A 218 -16.54 -6.86 27.40
C LYS A 218 -18.02 -6.51 27.23
N SER A 219 -18.54 -6.54 26.00
CA SER A 219 -19.97 -6.31 25.75
C SER A 219 -20.88 -7.45 26.20
N LYS A 220 -20.35 -8.67 26.37
CA LYS A 220 -21.13 -9.85 26.80
C LYS A 220 -21.13 -10.04 28.31
N ASP A 221 -20.13 -9.51 29.01
CA ASP A 221 -20.09 -9.39 30.47
C ASP A 221 -20.19 -7.89 30.86
N PRO A 222 -21.38 -7.26 30.78
CA PRO A 222 -21.59 -6.03 31.50
C PRO A 222 -21.42 -6.37 32.99
N GLY A 223 -20.37 -5.87 33.63
CA GLY A 223 -20.18 -6.04 35.07
C GLY A 223 -21.43 -5.66 35.87
N PRO A 224 -21.55 -6.09 37.13
CA PRO A 224 -22.77 -5.87 37.91
C PRO A 224 -23.16 -4.40 37.88
N ILE A 225 -24.39 -4.14 37.44
CA ILE A 225 -25.02 -2.82 37.51
C ILE A 225 -25.08 -2.50 39.00
N LEU A 226 -24.21 -1.60 39.47
CA LEU A 226 -24.39 -0.98 40.77
C LEU A 226 -25.65 -0.11 40.64
N GLU A 227 -26.77 -0.64 41.14
CA GLU A 227 -27.93 0.18 41.46
C GLU A 227 -27.49 1.13 42.59
N ASP A 228 -27.24 2.38 42.22
CA ASP A 228 -27.06 3.46 43.19
C ASP A 228 -28.40 3.67 43.93
N VAL A 229 -28.40 3.29 45.22
CA VAL A 229 -29.46 3.56 46.22
C VAL A 229 -29.29 4.94 46.80
#